data_AF-A0A1I8BJ09-F1
#
_entry.id   AF-A0A1I8BJ09-F1
#
_cell.length_a   1.000
_cell.length_b   1.000
_cell.length_c   1.000
_cell.angle_alpha   90.00
_cell.angle_beta   90.00
_cell.angle_gamma   90.00
#
_symmetry.space_group_name_H-M   'P 1'
#
loop_
_entity.id
_entity.type
_entity.pdbx_description
1 polymer ?
#
loop_
_entity_poly.entity_id
_entity_poly.type
_entity_poly.pdbx_seq_one_letter_code
_entity_poly.pdbx_strand_id
1 'polypeptide(L)'
;MASVHSENSFKNPKEYSINYSLYYFEVKCKIEGDNNVIVIGLVNTNNNYIRYNATDVKIKNEKNEEFRLQTFSFNNGDIFGCGLVYPPTRINELPYIFFTQNGKQIGKAVLAKDNCDSYKPYVILKCCSAETNFGNDLKVKPFIYAISKNSVLKEFY
;
A
#
# COMPACT_ATOMS: atom_id res chain seq x y z
N MET A 1 9.27 12.36 -13.88
CA MET A 1 8.56 11.57 -12.85
C MET A 1 9.60 10.64 -12.25
N ALA A 2 9.76 10.65 -10.93
CA ALA A 2 10.78 9.86 -10.24
C ALA A 2 10.11 8.66 -9.55
N SER A 3 10.71 7.47 -9.69
CA SER A 3 10.32 6.28 -8.93
C SER A 3 11.34 6.06 -7.82
N VAL A 4 10.86 5.88 -6.60
CA VAL A 4 11.68 5.60 -5.42
C VAL A 4 11.22 4.28 -4.83
N HIS A 5 12.17 3.40 -4.54
CA HIS A 5 11.92 2.09 -3.92
C HIS A 5 12.55 2.06 -2.54
N SER A 6 11.95 1.32 -1.61
CA SER A 6 12.60 1.03 -0.35
C SER A 6 13.82 0.13 -0.56
N GLU A 7 14.84 0.33 0.28
CA GLU A 7 16.01 -0.55 0.34
C GLU A 7 15.60 -1.96 0.82
N ASN A 8 14.74 -2.02 1.85
CA ASN A 8 14.25 -3.24 2.45
C ASN A 8 12.93 -3.72 1.84
N SER A 9 12.68 -5.03 1.88
CA SER A 9 11.44 -5.66 1.45
C SER A 9 10.63 -6.21 2.64
N PHE A 10 9.31 -6.23 2.48
CA PHE A 10 8.39 -6.98 3.33
C PHE A 10 8.46 -8.44 2.93
N LYS A 11 8.99 -9.28 3.80
CA LYS A 11 9.21 -10.70 3.54
C LYS A 11 7.98 -11.50 3.97
N ASN A 12 7.62 -12.48 3.15
CA ASN A 12 6.67 -13.51 3.53
C ASN A 12 7.18 -14.23 4.80
N PRO A 13 6.36 -14.36 5.87
CA PRO A 13 6.75 -15.10 7.06
C PRO A 13 7.13 -16.55 6.71
N LYS A 14 8.41 -16.91 6.91
CA LYS A 14 8.93 -18.26 6.61
C LYS A 14 8.64 -19.29 7.69
N GLU A 15 8.36 -18.84 8.90
CA GLU A 15 8.09 -19.68 10.05
C GLU A 15 6.60 -19.94 10.22
N TYR A 16 6.27 -20.89 11.09
CA TYR A 16 4.90 -21.19 11.44
C TYR A 16 4.19 -19.96 12.01
N SER A 17 3.30 -19.35 11.22
CA SER A 17 2.43 -18.27 11.68
C SER A 17 0.99 -18.76 11.75
N ILE A 18 0.40 -18.70 12.94
CA ILE A 18 -1.03 -18.92 13.18
C ILE A 18 -1.87 -17.67 12.90
N ASN A 19 -1.24 -16.51 12.83
CA ASN A 19 -1.89 -15.22 12.70
C ASN A 19 -1.60 -14.59 11.34
N TYR A 20 -2.51 -13.73 10.89
CA TYR A 20 -2.25 -12.83 9.78
C TYR A 20 -1.10 -11.88 10.15
N SER A 21 -0.17 -11.67 9.22
CA SER A 21 0.92 -10.70 9.39
C SER A 21 0.64 -9.46 8.55
N LEU A 22 0.68 -8.29 9.18
CA LEU A 22 0.46 -7.00 8.52
C LEU A 22 1.80 -6.25 8.38
N TYR A 23 2.11 -5.85 7.15
CA TYR A 23 3.09 -4.81 6.86
C TYR A 23 2.37 -3.57 6.36
N TYR A 24 2.79 -2.39 6.81
CA TYR A 24 2.11 -1.13 6.48
C TYR A 24 3.10 0.03 6.45
N PHE A 25 2.90 0.96 5.53
CA PHE A 25 3.63 2.23 5.48
C PHE A 25 2.70 3.37 5.06
N GLU A 26 3.08 4.59 5.45
CA GLU A 26 2.39 5.83 5.09
C GLU A 26 3.32 6.79 4.34
N VAL A 27 2.74 7.59 3.46
CA VAL A 27 3.38 8.62 2.65
C VAL A 27 2.55 9.88 2.76
N LYS A 28 3.08 10.89 3.47
CA LYS A 28 2.49 12.23 3.51
C LYS A 28 2.96 13.01 2.30
N CYS A 29 2.04 13.51 1.50
CA CYS A 29 2.33 14.22 0.26
C CYS A 29 2.27 15.74 0.45
N LYS A 30 3.19 16.46 -0.19
CA LYS A 30 3.12 17.91 -0.37
C LYS A 30 3.16 18.23 -1.87
N ILE A 31 2.19 19.00 -2.34
CA ILE A 31 2.09 19.46 -3.73
C ILE A 31 3.02 20.66 -3.90
N GLU A 32 3.92 20.60 -4.89
CA GLU A 32 4.92 21.64 -5.16
C GLU A 32 4.65 22.38 -6.49
N GLY A 33 3.68 21.92 -7.29
CA GLY A 33 3.29 22.57 -8.55
C GLY A 33 2.17 21.82 -9.27
N ASP A 34 1.79 22.35 -10.44
CA ASP A 34 0.72 21.78 -11.27
C ASP A 34 1.10 20.44 -11.89
N ASN A 35 0.09 19.70 -12.38
CA ASN A 35 0.24 18.38 -12.97
C ASN A 35 0.94 17.38 -12.03
N ASN A 36 0.59 17.47 -10.75
CA ASN A 36 1.08 16.67 -9.65
C ASN A 36 0.64 15.20 -9.77
N VAL A 37 1.59 14.30 -9.51
CA VAL A 37 1.33 12.86 -9.51
C VAL A 37 1.92 12.23 -8.27
N ILE A 38 1.10 11.42 -7.60
CA ILE A 38 1.54 10.46 -6.60
C ILE A 38 0.97 9.08 -6.91
N VAL A 39 1.86 8.10 -6.95
CA VAL A 39 1.50 6.69 -6.99
C VAL A 39 2.19 6.00 -5.83
N ILE A 40 1.46 5.21 -5.07
CA ILE A 40 2.03 4.39 -4.00
C ILE A 40 1.69 2.92 -4.22
N GLY A 41 2.55 2.03 -3.75
CA GLY A 41 2.23 0.61 -3.80
C GLY A 41 3.39 -0.29 -3.47
N LEU A 42 3.28 -1.50 -4.00
CA LEU A 42 4.21 -2.58 -3.80
C LEU A 42 4.65 -3.15 -5.15
N VAL A 43 5.92 -3.54 -5.23
CA VAL A 43 6.47 -4.34 -6.32
C VAL A 43 6.97 -5.67 -5.77
N ASN A 44 6.59 -6.78 -6.39
CA ASN A 44 7.04 -8.10 -5.98
C ASN A 44 8.39 -8.48 -6.62
N THR A 45 8.94 -9.64 -6.27
CA THR A 45 10.21 -10.16 -6.82
C THR A 45 10.19 -10.43 -8.33
N ASN A 46 9.00 -10.56 -8.92
CA ASN A 46 8.80 -10.78 -10.35
C ASN A 46 8.58 -9.46 -11.11
N ASN A 47 8.81 -8.30 -10.48
CA ASN A 47 8.53 -6.97 -11.03
C ASN A 47 7.06 -6.73 -11.39
N ASN A 48 6.11 -7.42 -10.75
CA ASN A 48 4.69 -7.08 -10.85
C ASN A 48 4.33 -6.02 -9.80
N TYR A 49 3.45 -5.11 -10.18
CA TYR A 49 3.09 -3.95 -9.37
C TYR A 49 1.63 -4.04 -8.92
N ILE A 50 1.39 -3.70 -7.65
CA ILE A 50 0.06 -3.35 -7.13
C ILE A 50 0.14 -1.94 -6.61
N ARG A 51 -0.70 -1.05 -7.14
CA ARG A 51 -0.51 0.38 -6.94
C ARG A 51 -1.80 1.17 -6.96
N TYR A 52 -1.83 2.22 -6.16
CA TYR A 52 -2.84 3.25 -6.20
C TYR A 52 -2.26 4.52 -6.82
N ASN A 53 -2.90 5.01 -7.89
CA ASN A 53 -2.63 6.32 -8.47
C ASN A 53 -3.68 7.30 -7.94
N ALA A 54 -3.26 8.26 -7.12
CA ALA A 54 -4.17 9.23 -6.52
C ALA A 54 -4.67 10.28 -7.52
N THR A 55 -3.87 10.61 -8.54
CA THR A 55 -4.25 11.56 -9.59
C THR A 55 -5.34 10.99 -10.49
N ASP A 56 -5.20 9.71 -10.87
CA ASP A 56 -6.20 9.02 -11.71
C ASP A 56 -7.33 8.39 -10.88
N VAL A 57 -7.22 8.43 -9.54
CA VAL A 57 -8.15 7.82 -8.60
C VAL A 57 -8.42 6.34 -8.93
N LYS A 58 -7.35 5.58 -9.17
CA LYS A 58 -7.45 4.17 -9.57
C LYS A 58 -6.41 3.27 -8.92
N ILE A 59 -6.82 2.04 -8.66
CA ILE A 59 -5.94 0.93 -8.27
C ILE A 59 -5.63 0.10 -9.50
N LYS A 60 -4.37 -0.29 -9.70
CA LYS A 60 -3.95 -1.25 -10.72
C LYS A 60 -3.22 -2.41 -10.07
N ASN A 61 -3.58 -3.64 -10.45
CA ASN A 61 -3.01 -4.86 -9.86
C ASN A 61 -1.96 -5.54 -10.77
N GLU A 62 -1.43 -6.68 -10.30
CA GLU A 62 -0.40 -7.48 -10.98
C GLU A 62 -0.88 -8.11 -12.29
N LYS A 63 -2.20 -8.19 -12.50
CA LYS A 63 -2.85 -8.68 -13.73
C LYS A 63 -3.12 -7.55 -14.74
N ASN A 64 -2.71 -6.32 -14.43
CA ASN A 64 -3.04 -5.11 -15.17
C ASN A 64 -4.53 -4.72 -15.16
N GLU A 65 -5.33 -5.28 -14.25
CA GLU A 65 -6.71 -4.87 -14.04
C GLU A 65 -6.72 -3.50 -13.36
N GLU A 66 -7.66 -2.63 -13.75
CA GLU A 66 -7.80 -1.28 -13.21
C GLU A 66 -9.15 -1.10 -12.53
N PHE A 67 -9.13 -0.63 -11.28
CA PHE A 67 -10.31 -0.40 -10.46
C PHE A 67 -10.39 1.08 -10.12
N ARG A 68 -11.39 1.77 -10.68
CA ARG A 68 -11.63 3.18 -10.40
C ARG A 68 -12.34 3.33 -9.06
N LEU A 69 -11.83 4.22 -8.21
CA LEU A 69 -12.48 4.51 -6.93
C LEU A 69 -13.52 5.62 -7.12
N GLN A 70 -14.64 5.52 -6.42
CA GLN A 70 -15.65 6.58 -6.39
C GLN A 70 -15.25 7.63 -5.35
N THR A 71 -15.41 8.92 -5.69
CA THR A 71 -15.35 10.06 -4.75
C THR A 71 -14.07 10.20 -3.92
N PHE A 72 -12.91 10.38 -4.56
CA PHE A 72 -11.68 10.79 -3.87
C PHE A 72 -11.05 12.02 -4.54
N SER A 73 -10.57 12.95 -3.73
CA SER A 73 -9.75 14.07 -4.17
C SER A 73 -8.35 13.90 -3.61
N PHE A 74 -7.34 14.23 -4.43
CA PHE A 74 -5.95 14.33 -3.99
C PHE A 74 -5.66 15.77 -3.59
N ASN A 75 -5.41 15.99 -2.31
CA ASN A 75 -5.18 17.31 -1.72
C ASN A 75 -3.76 17.44 -1.16
N ASN A 76 -3.30 18.67 -1.03
CA ASN A 76 -2.04 18.97 -0.38
C ASN A 76 -2.08 18.54 1.10
N GLY A 77 -1.07 17.80 1.55
CA GLY A 77 -0.98 17.31 2.92
C GLY A 77 -1.63 15.94 3.16
N ASP A 78 -2.28 15.35 2.16
CA ASP A 78 -2.88 14.02 2.28
C ASP A 78 -1.85 12.95 2.65
N ILE A 79 -2.27 12.01 3.50
CA ILE A 79 -1.48 10.85 3.91
C ILE A 79 -2.04 9.61 3.23
N PHE A 80 -1.25 9.01 2.35
CA PHE A 80 -1.60 7.76 1.68
C PHE A 80 -0.88 6.60 2.35
N GLY A 81 -1.59 5.50 2.56
CA GLY A 81 -1.02 4.28 3.14
C GLY A 81 -1.23 3.07 2.26
N CYS A 82 -0.33 2.10 2.41
CA CYS A 82 -0.41 0.82 1.73
C CYS A 82 -0.11 -0.30 2.72
N GLY A 83 -1.05 -1.23 2.83
CA GLY A 83 -0.95 -2.40 3.68
C GLY A 83 -0.84 -3.68 2.87
N LEU A 84 0.01 -4.59 3.33
CA LEU A 84 0.16 -5.95 2.83
C LEU A 84 -0.18 -6.90 3.98
N VAL A 85 -1.11 -7.81 3.74
CA VAL A 85 -1.51 -8.82 4.70
C VAL A 85 -1.13 -10.19 4.16
N TYR A 86 -0.27 -10.89 4.88
CA TYR A 86 0.01 -12.31 4.66
C TYR A 86 -0.93 -13.16 5.52
N PRO A 87 -1.60 -14.17 4.94
CA PRO A 87 -2.37 -15.13 5.71
C PRO A 87 -1.48 -16.04 6.57
N PRO A 88 -2.05 -16.68 7.61
CA PRO A 88 -1.40 -17.78 8.33
C PRO A 88 -0.84 -18.84 7.38
N THR A 89 0.31 -19.44 7.72
CA THR A 89 1.02 -20.35 6.81
C THR A 89 0.33 -21.69 6.58
N ARG A 90 -0.73 -22.02 7.35
CA ARG A 90 -1.53 -23.25 7.21
C ARG A 90 -2.75 -23.10 6.31
N ILE A 91 -3.16 -21.89 5.98
CA ILE A 91 -4.30 -21.67 5.09
C ILE A 91 -3.76 -21.35 3.70
N ASN A 92 -4.27 -22.04 2.67
CA ASN A 92 -3.85 -21.84 1.29
C ASN A 92 -4.53 -20.58 0.69
N GLU A 93 -4.46 -19.48 1.42
CA GLU A 93 -4.96 -18.17 1.00
C GLU A 93 -3.82 -17.35 0.39
N LEU A 94 -4.18 -16.43 -0.50
CA LEU A 94 -3.23 -15.50 -1.10
C LEU A 94 -3.08 -14.25 -0.21
N PRO A 95 -1.89 -13.61 -0.20
CA PRO A 95 -1.75 -12.29 0.38
C PRO A 95 -2.72 -11.28 -0.24
N TYR A 96 -3.07 -10.23 0.49
CA TYR A 96 -3.86 -9.13 -0.06
C TYR A 96 -3.30 -7.78 0.31
N ILE A 97 -3.57 -6.82 -0.57
CA ILE A 97 -3.08 -5.46 -0.48
C ILE A 97 -4.28 -4.53 -0.33
N PHE A 98 -4.20 -3.58 0.58
CA PHE A 98 -5.20 -2.52 0.71
C PHE A 98 -4.52 -1.14 0.74
N PHE A 99 -5.29 -0.12 0.41
CA PHE A 99 -4.83 1.26 0.40
C PHE A 99 -5.65 2.09 1.37
N THR A 100 -5.05 3.14 1.91
CA THR A 100 -5.71 4.09 2.80
C THR A 100 -5.41 5.52 2.37
N GLN A 101 -6.35 6.43 2.63
CA GLN A 101 -6.15 7.88 2.56
C GLN A 101 -6.62 8.49 3.88
N ASN A 102 -5.77 9.31 4.50
CA ASN A 102 -6.03 10.00 5.76
C ASN A 102 -6.57 9.06 6.85
N GLY A 103 -5.93 7.90 6.99
CA GLY A 103 -6.27 6.89 7.99
C GLY A 103 -7.55 6.09 7.74
N LYS A 104 -8.16 6.18 6.54
CA LYS A 104 -9.32 5.38 6.15
C LYS A 104 -9.01 4.53 4.93
N GLN A 105 -9.46 3.28 4.93
CA GLN A 105 -9.33 2.42 3.75
C GLN A 105 -10.10 3.02 2.56
N ILE A 106 -9.48 2.95 1.39
CA ILE A 106 -10.07 3.38 0.12
C ILE A 106 -10.27 2.17 -0.79
N GLY A 107 -11.45 2.07 -1.37
CA GLY A 107 -11.81 0.91 -2.19
C GLY A 107 -11.80 -0.43 -1.42
N LYS A 108 -11.83 -1.51 -2.20
CA LYS A 108 -11.65 -2.88 -1.71
C LYS A 108 -10.16 -3.26 -1.71
N ALA A 109 -9.83 -4.29 -0.95
CA ALA A 109 -8.51 -4.90 -1.06
C ALA A 109 -8.36 -5.63 -2.40
N VAL A 110 -7.12 -5.86 -2.81
CA VAL A 110 -6.74 -6.62 -4.00
C VAL A 110 -6.01 -7.86 -3.56
N LEU A 111 -6.49 -9.03 -3.98
CA LEU A 111 -5.74 -10.28 -3.80
C LEU A 111 -4.48 -10.24 -4.66
N ALA A 112 -3.35 -10.62 -4.07
CA ALA A 112 -2.13 -10.88 -4.82
C ALA A 112 -2.40 -11.97 -5.87
N LYS A 113 -1.72 -11.88 -7.01
CA LYS A 113 -1.82 -12.88 -8.06
C LYS A 113 -1.26 -14.23 -7.60
N ASP A 114 -0.14 -14.19 -6.89
CA ASP A 114 0.62 -15.36 -6.43
C ASP A 114 1.16 -15.09 -5.02
N ASN A 115 1.58 -16.15 -4.31
CA ASN A 115 2.23 -16.02 -3.00
C ASN A 115 3.72 -15.69 -3.17
N CYS A 116 4.05 -14.42 -3.37
CA CYS A 116 5.44 -13.98 -3.58
C CYS A 116 6.25 -13.93 -2.27
N ASP A 117 7.54 -14.25 -2.38
CA ASP A 117 8.49 -14.26 -1.26
C ASP A 117 8.64 -12.91 -0.58
N SER A 118 8.54 -11.82 -1.34
CA SER A 118 8.59 -10.48 -0.78
C SER A 118 8.00 -9.42 -1.69
N TYR A 119 7.61 -8.32 -1.07
CA TYR A 119 7.18 -7.09 -1.72
C TYR A 119 8.03 -5.92 -1.25
N LYS A 120 8.34 -4.99 -2.15
CA LYS A 120 9.03 -3.73 -1.83
C LYS A 120 8.07 -2.56 -1.95
N PRO A 121 7.91 -1.73 -0.90
CA PRO A 121 7.35 -0.40 -1.03
C PRO A 121 7.98 0.38 -2.18
N TYR A 122 7.14 1.07 -2.93
CA TYR A 122 7.59 2.03 -3.90
C TYR A 122 6.63 3.21 -4.00
N VAL A 123 7.17 4.35 -4.40
CA VAL A 123 6.45 5.60 -4.58
C VAL A 123 6.90 6.25 -5.88
N ILE A 124 5.96 6.78 -6.66
CA ILE A 124 6.24 7.62 -7.81
C ILE A 124 5.75 9.03 -7.54
N LEU A 125 6.60 10.02 -7.83
CA LEU A 125 6.31 11.44 -7.61
C LEU A 125 6.54 12.26 -8.89
N LYS A 126 5.68 13.26 -9.11
CA LYS A 126 5.87 14.34 -10.08
C LYS A 126 5.27 15.61 -9.48
N CYS A 127 6.01 16.72 -9.46
CA CYS A 127 5.59 18.00 -8.86
C CYS A 127 5.09 17.85 -7.40
N CYS A 128 5.64 16.89 -6.68
CA CYS A 128 5.34 16.61 -5.27
C CYS A 128 6.63 16.32 -4.51
N SER A 129 6.64 16.67 -3.23
CA SER A 129 7.54 16.09 -2.24
C SER A 129 6.77 15.13 -1.33
N ALA A 130 7.49 14.24 -0.65
CA ALA A 130 6.88 13.23 0.21
C ALA A 130 7.72 12.98 1.46
N GLU A 131 7.02 12.77 2.57
CA GLU A 131 7.59 12.29 3.82
C GLU A 131 7.03 10.89 4.10
N THR A 132 7.91 9.91 4.34
CA THR A 132 7.51 8.52 4.56
C THR A 132 7.48 8.16 6.03
N ASN A 133 6.62 7.22 6.38
CA ASN A 133 6.60 6.53 7.66
C ASN A 133 6.54 5.03 7.42
N PHE A 134 7.66 4.34 7.63
CA PHE A 134 7.74 2.88 7.52
C PHE A 134 7.49 2.16 8.86
N GLY A 135 7.10 2.89 9.91
CA GLY A 135 6.83 2.33 11.23
C GLY A 135 8.06 2.09 12.10
N ASN A 136 9.20 2.71 11.78
CA ASN A 136 10.45 2.54 12.55
C ASN A 136 10.35 3.10 13.98
N ASP A 137 9.54 4.14 14.20
CA ASP A 137 9.25 4.71 15.53
C ASP A 137 7.79 5.15 15.64
N LEU A 138 6.94 4.22 16.07
CA LEU A 138 5.51 4.46 16.24
C LEU A 138 5.15 5.26 17.50
N LYS A 139 6.10 5.48 18.41
CA LYS A 139 5.86 6.32 19.60
C LYS A 139 5.96 7.80 19.23
N VAL A 140 6.95 8.16 18.42
CA VAL A 140 7.18 9.54 17.98
C VAL A 140 6.34 9.86 16.73
N LYS A 141 6.24 8.91 15.80
CA LYS A 141 5.52 9.08 14.54
C LYS A 141 4.50 7.94 14.34
N PRO A 142 3.39 7.94 15.09
CA PRO A 142 2.36 6.92 14.93
C PRO A 142 1.75 6.99 13.53
N PHE A 143 1.24 5.85 13.06
CA PHE A 143 0.38 5.83 11.89
C PHE A 143 -0.93 6.57 12.18
N ILE A 144 -1.45 7.30 11.18
CA ILE A 144 -2.82 7.84 11.29
C ILE A 144 -3.85 6.72 11.14
N TYR A 145 -3.51 5.65 10.41
CA TYR A 145 -4.34 4.48 10.30
C TYR A 145 -4.36 3.64 11.59
N ALA A 146 -5.56 3.37 12.10
CA ALA A 146 -5.77 2.61 13.32
C ALA A 146 -5.68 1.10 13.08
N ILE A 147 -4.45 0.56 13.02
CA ILE A 147 -4.17 -0.87 12.78
C ILE A 147 -4.96 -1.79 13.72
N SER A 148 -5.13 -1.41 14.99
CA SER A 148 -5.79 -2.23 16.02
C SER A 148 -7.29 -2.44 15.79
N LYS A 149 -7.91 -1.69 14.87
CA LYS A 149 -9.34 -1.79 14.56
C LYS A 149 -9.63 -2.64 13.32
N ASN A 150 -8.61 -3.23 12.71
CA ASN A 150 -8.78 -4.01 11.49
C ASN A 150 -9.23 -5.43 11.76
N SER A 151 -10.42 -5.76 11.27
CA SER A 151 -10.80 -7.13 10.98
C SER A 151 -10.16 -7.59 9.67
N VAL A 152 -9.89 -8.90 9.57
CA VAL A 152 -9.53 -9.54 8.30
C VAL A 152 -10.59 -9.20 7.26
N LEU A 153 -10.15 -8.64 6.12
CA LEU A 153 -11.06 -8.26 5.04
C LEU A 153 -11.61 -9.50 4.35
N LYS A 154 -12.89 -9.43 3.98
CA LYS A 154 -13.61 -10.52 3.27
C LYS A 154 -14.03 -10.13 1.85
N GLU A 155 -13.89 -8.85 1.50
CA GLU A 155 -14.27 -8.32 0.20
C GLU A 155 -13.05 -7.82 -0.55
N PHE A 156 -12.91 -8.33 -1.77
CA PHE A 156 -11.84 -8.00 -2.70
C PHE A 156 -12.43 -7.52 -4.03
N TYR A 157 -11.63 -6.83 -4.82
CA TYR A 157 -11.93 -6.55 -6.23
C TYR A 157 -11.89 -7.81 -7.08
#